data_AF-A0A534IXZ6-F1
#
_entry.id   AF-A0A534IXZ6-F1
#
_cell.length_a   1.000
_cell.length_b   1.000
_cell.length_c   1.000
_cell.angle_alpha   90.00
_cell.angle_beta   90.00
_cell.angle_gamma   90.00
#
_symmetry.space_group_name_H-M   'P 1'
#
loop_
_entity.id
_entity.type
_entity.pdbx_description
1 polymer ?
#
loop_
_entity_poly.entity_id
_entity_poly.type
_entity_poly.pdbx_seq_one_letter_code
_entity_poly.pdbx_strand_id
1 'polypeptide(L)' 'RAGIELPFSCRAGVCSTCRTKVVRGEVEMAQNYALEDWELEDGYVLACQSRVKTPSLELDYDEK' A
#
# COMPACT_ATOMS: atom_id res chain seq x y z
N ARG A 1 -15.06 -10.16 6.36
CA ARG A 1 -14.60 -8.78 6.06
C ARG A 1 -14.55 -8.03 7.38
N ALA A 2 -13.47 -7.30 7.68
CA ALA A 2 -13.28 -6.65 8.98
C ALA A 2 -14.02 -5.30 9.15
N GLY A 3 -14.84 -4.87 8.18
CA GLY A 3 -15.61 -3.63 8.30
C GLY A 3 -14.80 -2.33 8.22
N ILE A 4 -13.51 -2.41 7.90
CA ILE A 4 -12.62 -1.26 7.74
C ILE A 4 -12.76 -0.74 6.30
N GLU A 5 -13.14 0.52 6.16
CA GLU A 5 -13.15 1.24 4.88
C GLU A 5 -11.82 1.96 4.70
N LEU A 6 -11.05 1.54 3.71
CA LEU A 6 -9.80 2.18 3.35
C LEU A 6 -10.01 3.07 2.13
N PRO A 7 -9.31 4.21 2.02
CA PRO A 7 -9.42 5.09 0.88
C PRO A 7 -8.95 4.36 -0.39
N PHE A 8 -9.80 4.29 -1.41
CA PHE A 8 -9.42 3.81 -2.73
C PHE A 8 -10.18 4.56 -3.82
N SER A 9 -9.60 4.64 -5.03
CA SER A 9 -10.28 5.19 -6.20
C SER A 9 -10.08 4.28 -7.43
N CYS A 10 -8.90 4.25 -8.04
CA CYS A 10 -8.71 3.56 -9.33
C CYS A 10 -8.60 2.03 -9.25
N ARG A 11 -8.01 1.48 -8.17
CA ARG A 11 -7.62 0.06 -8.04
C ARG A 11 -6.73 -0.47 -9.18
N ALA A 12 -6.05 0.41 -9.89
CA ALA A 12 -5.17 0.10 -11.02
C ALA A 12 -3.74 0.63 -10.82
N GLY A 13 -3.40 1.10 -9.62
CA GLY A 13 -2.05 1.56 -9.30
C GLY A 13 -1.69 2.95 -9.83
N VAL A 14 -2.66 3.78 -10.24
CA VAL A 14 -2.42 5.07 -10.92
C VAL A 14 -2.77 6.34 -10.11
N CYS A 15 -3.49 6.23 -8.97
CA CYS A 15 -4.09 7.41 -8.30
C CYS A 15 -3.58 7.71 -6.88
N SER A 16 -2.71 6.86 -6.31
CA SER A 16 -2.17 6.96 -4.94
C SER A 16 -3.17 7.11 -3.77
N THR A 17 -4.48 7.03 -4.00
CA THR A 17 -5.50 7.11 -2.94
C THR A 17 -5.38 5.98 -1.91
N CYS A 18 -4.92 4.81 -2.36
CA CYS A 18 -4.70 3.64 -1.51
C CYS A 18 -3.26 3.56 -0.97
N ARG A 19 -2.51 4.67 -0.99
CA ARG A 19 -1.13 4.74 -0.49
C ARG A 19 -1.11 4.55 1.03
N THR A 20 -0.19 3.73 1.50
CA THR A 20 0.04 3.41 2.91
C THR A 20 1.49 3.02 3.09
N LYS A 21 2.00 3.06 4.32
CA LYS A 21 3.37 2.65 4.63
C LYS A 21 3.39 1.28 5.30
N VAL A 22 4.32 0.42 4.90
CA VAL A 22 4.56 -0.85 5.57
C VAL A 22 5.47 -0.59 6.77
N VAL A 23 4.93 -0.75 7.99
CA VAL A 23 5.72 -0.62 9.22
C VAL A 23 6.29 -1.97 9.68
N ARG A 24 5.65 -3.08 9.29
CA ARG A 24 6.15 -4.43 9.55
C ARG A 24 5.64 -5.44 8.53
N GLY A 25 6.52 -6.35 8.12
CA GLY A 25 6.21 -7.40 7.15
C GLY A 25 6.60 -6.99 5.74
N GLU A 26 6.18 -7.78 4.76
CA GLU A 26 6.52 -7.52 3.36
C GLU A 26 5.31 -7.70 2.46
N VAL A 27 5.26 -6.88 1.41
CA VAL A 27 4.25 -6.97 0.36
C VAL A 27 4.89 -6.95 -1.01
N GLU A 28 4.19 -7.55 -1.97
CA GLU A 28 4.53 -7.50 -3.38
C GLU A 28 3.43 -6.73 -4.11
N MET A 29 3.79 -5.66 -4.81
CA MET A 29 2.84 -4.89 -5.61
C MET A 29 2.73 -5.48 -7.01
N ALA A 30 1.48 -5.67 -7.47
CA ALA A 30 1.21 -6.14 -8.83
C ALA A 30 1.52 -5.06 -9.88
N GLN A 31 1.17 -3.81 -9.60
CA GLN A 31 1.41 -2.66 -10.46
C GLN A 31 1.67 -1.42 -9.61
N ASN A 32 2.63 -0.60 -10.03
CA ASN A 32 2.87 0.72 -9.49
C ASN A 32 3.13 1.70 -10.64
N TYR A 33 2.23 2.67 -10.80
CA TYR A 33 2.36 3.77 -11.75
C TYR A 33 2.27 5.14 -11.07
N ALA A 34 2.20 5.16 -9.74
CA ALA A 34 1.81 6.36 -8.98
C ALA A 34 2.76 6.71 -7.83
N LEU A 35 3.59 5.77 -7.39
CA LEU A 35 4.64 6.02 -6.40
C LEU A 35 6.01 6.07 -7.08
N GLU A 36 6.81 7.03 -6.68
CA GLU A 36 8.20 7.17 -7.10
C GLU A 36 9.12 6.20 -6.34
N ASP A 37 10.32 5.93 -6.86
CA ASP A 37 11.25 4.97 -6.26
C ASP A 37 11.61 5.32 -4.80
N TRP A 38 11.79 6.61 -4.49
CA TRP A 38 12.09 7.06 -3.12
C TRP A 38 10.92 6.84 -2.15
N GLU A 39 9.67 6.85 -2.63
CA GLU A 39 8.51 6.50 -1.80
C GLU A 39 8.52 5.01 -1.50
N LEU A 40 8.88 4.18 -2.49
CA LEU A 40 9.02 2.74 -2.29
C LEU A 40 10.12 2.41 -1.28
N GLU A 41 11.25 3.11 -1.37
CA GLU A 41 12.37 2.98 -0.45
C GLU A 41 12.00 3.39 0.98
N ASP A 42 11.15 4.41 1.15
CA ASP A 42 10.59 4.79 2.46
C ASP A 42 9.48 3.83 2.95
N GLY A 43 9.18 2.78 2.19
CA GLY A 43 8.23 1.74 2.56
C GLY A 43 6.78 2.05 2.19
N TYR A 44 6.53 3.05 1.35
CA TYR A 44 5.19 3.32 0.82
C TYR A 44 4.81 2.30 -0.24
N VAL A 45 3.55 1.89 -0.19
CA VAL A 45 2.95 0.91 -1.10
C VAL A 45 1.51 1.29 -1.43
N LEU A 46 1.01 0.76 -2.54
CA LEU A 46 -0.41 0.86 -2.91
C LEU A 46 -1.14 -0.36 -2.37
N ALA A 47 -1.91 -0.19 -1.30
CA ALA A 47 -2.64 -1.28 -0.64
C ALA A 47 -3.55 -2.05 -1.61
N CYS A 48 -4.17 -1.31 -2.55
CA CYS A 48 -5.05 -1.87 -3.56
C CYS A 48 -4.35 -2.71 -4.63
N GLN A 49 -3.01 -2.68 -4.71
CA GLN A 49 -2.19 -3.51 -5.60
C GLN A 49 -1.25 -4.44 -4.85
N SER A 50 -1.31 -4.47 -3.51
CA SER A 50 -0.35 -5.19 -2.67
C SER A 50 -0.85 -6.59 -2.27
N ARG A 51 0.03 -7.58 -2.33
CA ARG A 51 -0.18 -8.92 -1.76
C ARG A 51 0.83 -9.18 -0.66
N VAL A 52 0.35 -9.66 0.49
CA VAL A 52 1.19 -9.94 1.65
C VAL A 52 2.08 -11.16 1.40
N LYS A 53 3.37 -11.04 1.71
CA LYS A 53 4.36 -12.12 1.59
C LYS A 53 4.70 -12.77 2.93
N THR A 54 4.34 -12.12 4.04
CA THR A 54 4.59 -12.57 5.41
C THR A 54 3.31 -13.02 6.13
N PRO A 55 3.41 -13.83 7.21
CA PRO A 55 2.25 -14.25 8.00
C PRO A 55 1.53 -13.09 8.72
N SER A 56 2.25 -12.01 9.03
CA SER A 56 1.73 -10.80 9.65
C SER A 56 2.19 -9.57 8.87
N LEU A 57 1.30 -8.57 8.75
CA LEU A 57 1.57 -7.29 8.12
C LEU A 57 0.98 -6.18 8.99
N GLU A 58 1.75 -5.12 9.21
CA GLU A 58 1.30 -3.89 9.87
C GLU A 58 1.46 -2.74 8.87
N LEU A 59 0.40 -1.95 8.70
CA LEU A 59 0.31 -0.84 7.75
C LEU A 59 -0.08 0.43 8.50
N ASP A 60 0.55 1.54 8.13
CA ASP A 60 0.22 2.88 8.62
C ASP A 60 -0.44 3.71 7.52
N TYR A 61 -1.64 4.23 7.80
CA TYR A 61 -2.42 5.09 6.90
C TYR A 61 -2.44 6.56 7.34
N ASP A 62 -1.86 6.89 8.50
CA ASP A 62 -1.91 8.21 9.13
C ASP A 62 -0.60 9.01 8.97
N GLU A 63 0.46 8.45 8.36
CA GLU A 63 1.64 9.24 7.95
C GLU A 63 1.26 10.25 6.86
N LYS A 64 1.03 11.50 7.27
CA LYS A 64 0.83 12.68 6.42
C LYS A 64 2.08 13.51 6.29
#